data_AF-A0A660MCU9-F1
#
_entry.id   AF-A0A660MCU9-F1
#
_cell.length_a   1.000
_cell.length_b   1.000
_cell.length_c   1.000
_cell.angle_alpha   90.00
_cell.angle_beta   90.00
_cell.angle_gamma   90.00
#
_symmetry.space_group_name_H-M   'P 1'
#
loop_
_entity.id
_entity.type
_entity.pdbx_description
1 polymer ?
#
loop_
_entity_poly.entity_id
_entity_poly.type
_entity_poly.pdbx_seq_one_letter_code
_entity_poly.pdbx_strand_id
1 'polypeptide(L)' 'YAVFGKVVAGLDVIDKIAAVKTGRSGMHRDVPVEDVIIEKTEIL' A
#
# COMPACT_ATOMS: atom_id res chain seq x y z
N TYR A 1 5.11 14.93 -9.60
CA TYR A 1 5.66 13.60 -9.27
C TYR A 1 5.98 12.87 -10.56
N ALA A 2 7.16 12.27 -10.70
CA ALA A 2 7.57 11.58 -11.92
C ALA A 2 6.95 10.17 -11.95
N VAL A 3 6.23 9.85 -13.03
CA VAL A 3 5.61 8.52 -13.23
C VAL A 3 6.59 7.62 -13.97
N PHE A 4 6.82 6.40 -13.47
CA PHE A 4 7.80 5.45 -14.03
C PHE A 4 7.25 4.03 -14.23
N GLY A 5 5.95 3.80 -13.99
CA GLY A 5 5.35 2.49 -14.12
C GLY A 5 3.83 2.51 -13.91
N LYS A 6 3.20 1.35 -14.13
CA LYS A 6 1.78 1.11 -13.88
C LYS A 6 1.57 -0.29 -13.33
N VAL A 7 0.53 -0.47 -12.52
CA VAL A 7 0.07 -1.78 -12.07
C VAL A 7 -0.57 -2.51 -13.26
N VAL A 8 -0.04 -3.67 -13.64
CA VAL A 8 -0.58 -4.49 -14.74
C VAL A 8 -1.53 -5.59 -14.28
N ALA A 9 -1.48 -5.95 -12.99
CA ALA A 9 -2.36 -6.94 -12.36
C ALA A 9 -2.50 -6.62 -10.85
N GLY A 10 -3.61 -7.04 -10.23
CA GLY A 10 -3.84 -6.88 -8.78
C GLY A 10 -4.41 -5.52 -8.35
N LEU A 11 -5.13 -4.81 -9.22
CA LEU A 11 -5.80 -3.54 -8.86
C LEU A 11 -6.80 -3.70 -7.70
N ASP A 12 -7.50 -4.84 -7.62
CA ASP A 12 -8.43 -5.12 -6.53
C ASP A 12 -7.74 -5.24 -5.17
N VAL A 13 -6.48 -5.71 -5.15
CA VAL A 13 -5.65 -5.77 -3.94
C VAL A 13 -5.27 -4.36 -3.50
N ILE A 14 -4.92 -3.48 -4.45
CA ILE A 14 -4.65 -2.06 -4.16
C ILE A 14 -5.89 -1.38 -3.57
N ASP A 15 -7.08 -1.61 -4.13
CA ASP A 15 -8.33 -1.05 -3.63
C ASP A 15 -8.64 -1.52 -2.20
N LYS A 16 -8.39 -2.79 -1.89
CA LYS A 16 -8.54 -3.33 -0.53
C LYS A 16 -7.57 -2.67 0.45
N ILE A 17 -6.30 -2.48 0.05
CA ILE A 17 -5.28 -1.81 0.87
C ILE A 17 -5.68 -0.35 1.13
N ALA A 18 -6.21 0.35 0.14
CA ALA A 18 -6.63 1.75 0.29
C ALA A 18 -7.80 1.92 1.29
N ALA A 19 -8.61 0.88 1.51
CA ALA A 19 -9.78 0.90 2.38
C ALA A 19 -9.49 0.41 3.81
N VAL A 20 -8.25 0.01 4.15
CA VAL A 20 -7.94 -0.48 5.49
C VAL A 20 -8.12 0.61 6.55
N LYS A 21 -8.43 0.21 7.78
CA LYS A 21 -8.56 1.14 8.89
C LYS A 21 -7.20 1.79 9.17
N THR A 22 -7.18 3.12 9.23
CA THR A 22 -5.98 3.90 9.56
C THR A 22 -6.12 4.65 10.88
N GLY A 23 -4.99 5.12 11.40
CA GLY A 23 -4.88 5.93 12.60
C GLY A 23 -3.66 6.84 12.54
N ARG A 24 -3.21 7.28 13.72
CA ARG A 24 -2.01 8.12 13.88
C ARG A 24 -0.90 7.30 14.54
N SER A 25 0.32 7.36 13.98
CA SER A 25 1.51 6.78 14.59
C SER A 25 2.58 7.87 14.75
N GLY A 26 2.85 8.29 15.98
CA GLY A 26 3.71 9.44 16.29
C GLY A 26 3.24 10.72 15.58
N MET A 27 4.08 11.22 14.66
CA MET A 27 3.80 12.42 13.86
C MET A 27 3.14 12.10 12.50
N HIS A 28 2.96 10.82 12.14
CA HIS A 28 2.35 10.40 10.88
C HIS A 28 0.84 10.17 11.04
N ARG A 29 0.07 10.67 10.07
CA ARG A 29 -1.37 10.39 9.92
C ARG A 29 -1.58 9.30 8.87
N ASP A 30 -2.77 8.70 8.89
CA ASP A 30 -3.24 7.71 7.91
C ASP A 30 -2.39 6.42 7.87
N VAL A 31 -1.81 6.05 9.01
CA VAL A 31 -1.04 4.81 9.16
C VAL A 31 -2.01 3.64 9.36
N PRO A 32 -1.91 2.53 8.61
CA PRO A 32 -2.72 1.34 8.82
C PRO A 32 -2.66 0.87 10.29
N VAL A 33 -3.80 0.45 10.84
CA VAL A 33 -3.87 -0.11 12.20
C VAL A 33 -3.24 -1.50 12.26
N GLU A 34 -3.39 -2.26 11.17
CA GLU A 34 -2.71 -3.53 10.95
C GLU A 34 -1.69 -3.34 9.82
N ASP A 35 -0.48 -3.87 10.00
CA ASP A 35 0.61 -3.67 9.04
C ASP A 35 0.29 -4.33 7.69
N VAL A 36 0.45 -3.55 6.61
CA VAL A 36 0.40 -4.05 5.23
C VAL A 36 1.84 -4.27 4.75
N ILE A 37 2.31 -5.51 4.82
CA ILE A 37 3.71 -5.87 4.59
C ILE A 37 3.91 -6.39 3.16
N ILE A 38 4.95 -5.89 2.48
CA ILE A 38 5.46 -6.49 1.24
C ILE A 38 6.42 -7.61 1.62
N GLU A 39 5.98 -8.86 1.53
CA GLU A 39 6.77 -10.03 1.98
C GLU A 39 7.94 -10.38 1.05
N LYS A 40 7.76 -10.18 -0.26
CA LYS A 40 8.75 -10.52 -1.30
C LYS A 40 8.60 -9.63 -2.52
N THR A 41 9.68 -9.43 -3.26
CA THR A 41 9.67 -8.80 -4.58
C THR A 41 10.66 -9.53 -5.49
N GLU A 42 10.27 -9.81 -6.73
CA GLU A 42 11.09 -10.50 -7.72
C GLU A 42 11.03 -9.77 -9.06
N ILE A 43 12.12 -9.84 -9.81
CA ILE A 43 12.17 -9.39 -11.20
C ILE A 43 11.84 -10.62 -12.06
N LEU A 44 10.77 -10.51 -12.84
CA LEU A 44 10.33 -11.54 -13.78
C LEU A 44 11.28 -11.65 -14.97
#